data_AF-A0A202E2N6-F1
#
_entry.id   AF-A0A202E2N6-F1
#
_cell.length_a   1.000
_cell.length_b   1.000
_cell.length_c   1.000
_cell.angle_alpha   90.00
_cell.angle_beta   90.00
_cell.angle_gamma   90.00
#
_symmetry.space_group_name_H-M   'P 1'
#
loop_
_entity.id
_entity.type
_entity.pdbx_description
1 polymer ?
#
loop_
_entity_poly.entity_id
_entity_poly.type
_entity_poly.pdbx_seq_one_letter_code
_entity_poly.pdbx_strand_id
1 'polypeptide(L)'
;MVNLNHSKSLKQKTSERNIVWGPLLSPSVTKALIYLPISFMLVLTALYIFPATYDFCYWLLKENHPVEILTSVVAFWAFIEGVRLIRLLSKKDGVFICGFIMFFTFLMFFLGMEEISWGQKIFDFPTPDFWIDKNLQ
;
A
#
# COMPACT_ATOMS: atom_id res chain seq x y z
N MET A 1 -1.09 -53.12 20.94
CA MET A 1 0.01 -52.41 20.25
C MET A 1 -0.59 -51.48 19.22
N VAL A 2 -0.70 -50.19 19.57
CA VAL A 2 -1.30 -49.16 18.69
C VAL A 2 -0.34 -48.89 17.53
N ASN A 3 -0.86 -48.96 16.31
CA ASN A 3 -0.11 -48.87 15.06
C ASN A 3 0.43 -47.43 14.86
N LEU A 4 1.63 -47.18 15.38
CA LEU A 4 2.35 -45.90 15.37
C LEU A 4 2.76 -45.43 13.96
N ASN A 5 2.55 -46.23 12.92
CA ASN A 5 2.88 -45.85 11.54
C ASN A 5 1.81 -44.98 10.88
N HIS A 6 0.56 -45.00 11.36
CA HIS A 6 -0.52 -44.21 10.76
C HIS A 6 -0.50 -42.73 11.19
N SER A 7 0.05 -42.40 12.37
CA SER A 7 0.14 -40.99 12.83
C SER A 7 1.31 -40.22 12.21
N LYS A 8 2.33 -40.93 11.68
CA LYS A 8 3.45 -40.31 10.97
C LYS A 8 3.05 -39.82 9.58
N SER A 9 2.14 -40.51 8.89
CA SER A 9 1.70 -40.07 7.54
C SER A 9 0.84 -38.80 7.58
N LEU A 10 0.07 -38.60 8.66
CA LEU A 10 -0.72 -37.37 8.87
C LEU A 10 0.13 -36.16 9.29
N LYS A 11 1.26 -36.38 9.97
CA LYS A 11 2.22 -35.31 10.31
C LYS A 11 3.14 -34.91 9.16
N GLN A 12 3.42 -35.81 8.21
CA GLN A 12 4.22 -35.47 7.04
C GLN A 12 3.42 -34.71 5.97
N LYS A 13 2.12 -35.00 5.84
CA LYS A 13 1.27 -34.37 4.82
C LYS A 13 0.96 -32.88 5.05
N THR A 14 1.30 -32.34 6.23
CA THR A 14 1.08 -30.92 6.58
C THR A 14 2.34 -30.05 6.42
N SER A 15 3.47 -30.62 6.00
CA SER A 15 4.77 -29.90 5.91
C SER A 15 5.09 -29.33 4.52
N GLU A 16 4.27 -29.57 3.51
CA GLU A 16 4.46 -29.02 2.16
C GLU A 16 3.31 -28.09 1.81
N ARG A 17 3.26 -26.93 2.50
CA ARG A 17 2.73 -25.75 1.82
C ARG A 17 3.74 -25.43 0.73
N ASN A 18 3.51 -26.00 -0.46
CA ASN A 18 4.13 -25.53 -1.69
C ASN A 18 3.73 -24.07 -1.83
N ILE A 19 4.54 -23.17 -1.27
CA ILE A 19 4.47 -21.75 -1.58
C ILE A 19 4.92 -21.70 -3.03
N VAL A 20 3.96 -21.79 -3.94
CA VAL A 20 4.19 -21.63 -5.36
C VAL A 20 4.54 -20.15 -5.55
N TRP A 21 5.84 -19.84 -5.51
CA TRP A 21 6.41 -18.55 -5.89
C TRP A 21 6.31 -18.31 -7.40
N GLY A 22 5.26 -18.82 -8.04
CA GLY A 22 4.90 -18.39 -9.39
C GLY A 22 4.59 -16.89 -9.38
N PRO A 23 4.60 -16.23 -10.54
CA PRO A 23 4.21 -14.83 -10.61
C PRO A 23 2.78 -14.71 -10.04
N LEU A 24 2.67 -14.12 -8.84
CA LEU A 24 1.40 -13.95 -8.12
C LEU A 24 0.41 -13.11 -8.94
N LEU A 25 0.95 -12.34 -9.89
CA LEU A 25 0.25 -11.42 -10.77
C LEU A 25 0.61 -11.74 -12.22
N SER A 26 -0.33 -11.50 -13.14
CA SER A 26 -0.05 -11.64 -14.57
C SER A 26 1.02 -10.61 -15.01
N PRO A 27 1.82 -10.90 -16.05
CA PRO A 27 2.83 -9.97 -16.56
C PRO A 27 2.27 -8.58 -16.88
N SER A 28 1.02 -8.51 -17.33
CA SER A 28 0.32 -7.26 -17.61
C SER A 28 0.09 -6.43 -16.34
N VAL A 29 -0.28 -7.08 -15.23
CA VAL A 29 -0.49 -6.40 -13.94
C VAL A 29 0.84 -5.91 -13.38
N THR A 30 1.91 -6.71 -13.46
CA THR A 30 3.25 -6.27 -13.02
C THR A 30 3.72 -5.04 -13.79
N LYS A 31 3.53 -5.02 -15.11
CA LYS A 31 3.84 -3.84 -15.93
C LYS A 31 2.99 -2.64 -15.51
N ALA A 32 1.70 -2.83 -15.29
CA ALA A 32 0.82 -1.76 -14.82
C ALA A 32 1.30 -1.17 -13.49
N LEU A 33 1.66 -1.99 -12.50
CA LEU A 33 2.15 -1.52 -11.20
C LEU A 33 3.42 -0.64 -11.29
N ILE A 34 4.28 -0.91 -12.29
CA ILE A 34 5.50 -0.13 -12.49
C ILE A 34 5.23 1.13 -13.32
N TYR A 35 4.55 0.99 -14.46
CA TYR A 35 4.41 2.08 -15.42
C TYR A 35 3.30 3.05 -15.07
N LEU A 36 2.22 2.61 -14.43
CA LEU A 36 1.08 3.46 -14.09
C LEU A 36 1.46 4.67 -13.22
N PRO A 37 2.19 4.53 -12.08
CA PRO A 37 2.57 5.70 -11.28
C PRO A 37 3.51 6.65 -12.06
N ILE A 38 4.42 6.10 -12.87
CA ILE A 38 5.34 6.92 -13.69
C ILE A 38 4.56 7.70 -14.74
N SER A 39 3.67 7.04 -15.48
CA SER A 39 2.82 7.67 -16.49
C SER A 39 1.89 8.70 -15.86
N PHE A 40 1.32 8.41 -14.69
CA PHE A 40 0.48 9.33 -13.94
C PHE A 40 1.24 10.61 -13.54
N MET A 41 2.47 10.47 -13.02
CA MET A 41 3.34 11.60 -12.69
C MET A 41 3.67 12.44 -13.93
N LEU A 42 3.94 11.81 -15.08
CA LEU A 42 4.19 12.53 -16.33
C LEU A 42 2.95 13.31 -16.81
N VAL A 43 1.76 12.71 -16.69
CA VAL A 43 0.49 13.39 -17.03
C VAL A 43 0.25 14.59 -16.11
N LEU A 44 0.39 14.42 -14.79
CA LEU A 44 0.26 15.53 -13.84
C LEU A 44 1.27 16.64 -14.12
N THR A 45 2.53 16.28 -14.41
CA THR A 45 3.57 17.26 -14.78
C THR A 45 3.19 18.04 -16.03
N ALA A 46 2.68 17.35 -17.06
CA ALA A 46 2.21 18.03 -18.27
C ALA A 46 1.05 18.98 -17.96
N LEU A 47 0.04 18.54 -17.21
CA LEU A 47 -1.11 19.36 -16.84
C LEU A 47 -0.71 20.60 -16.01
N TYR A 48 0.32 20.48 -15.18
CA TYR A 48 0.83 21.57 -14.36
C TYR A 48 1.58 22.64 -15.17
N ILE A 49 2.27 22.25 -16.24
CA ILE A 49 3.09 23.19 -17.04
C ILE A 49 2.23 24.06 -17.98
N PHE A 50 1.13 23.52 -18.52
CA PHE A 50 0.31 24.26 -19.48
C PHE A 50 -0.67 25.22 -18.76
N PRO A 51 -0.65 26.53 -19.06
CA PRO A 51 -1.54 27.49 -18.40
C PRO A 51 -3.03 27.17 -18.52
N ALA A 52 -3.44 26.58 -19.65
CA ALA A 52 -4.83 26.20 -19.90
C ALA A 52 -5.35 25.07 -18.99
N THR A 53 -4.45 24.24 -18.45
CA THR A 53 -4.80 23.10 -17.58
C THR A 53 -4.34 23.27 -16.14
N TYR A 54 -3.64 24.37 -15.83
CA TYR A 54 -3.07 24.64 -14.53
C TYR A 54 -4.12 24.62 -13.42
N ASP A 55 -5.21 25.37 -13.57
CA ASP A 55 -6.26 25.45 -12.54
C ASP A 55 -6.90 24.09 -12.26
N PHE A 56 -7.08 23.28 -13.31
CA PHE A 56 -7.59 21.92 -13.17
C PHE A 56 -6.59 20.99 -12.47
N CYS A 57 -5.31 21.08 -12.82
CA CYS A 57 -4.25 20.32 -12.15
C CYS A 57 -4.13 20.71 -10.68
N TYR A 58 -4.18 22.00 -10.40
CA TYR A 58 -4.17 22.55 -9.05
C TYR A 58 -5.38 22.05 -8.23
N TRP A 59 -6.57 22.07 -8.81
CA TRP A 59 -7.77 21.50 -8.20
C TRP A 59 -7.62 19.99 -7.92
N LEU A 60 -7.04 19.21 -8.84
CA LEU A 60 -6.81 17.78 -8.63
C LEU A 60 -5.88 17.48 -7.44
N LEU A 61 -4.86 18.32 -7.25
CA LEU A 61 -3.80 18.17 -6.26
C LEU A 61 -4.10 18.80 -4.90
N LYS A 62 -5.16 19.60 -4.80
CA LYS A 62 -5.54 20.30 -3.57
C LYS A 62 -5.95 19.32 -2.46
N GLU A 63 -5.82 19.71 -1.19
CA GLU A 63 -6.25 18.89 -0.06
C GLU A 63 -7.71 18.41 -0.20
N ASN A 64 -7.99 17.15 0.16
CA ASN A 64 -9.27 16.45 0.05
C ASN A 64 -9.82 16.34 -1.39
N HIS A 65 -8.97 16.39 -2.41
CA HIS A 65 -9.33 16.22 -3.83
C HIS A 65 -8.94 14.82 -4.37
N PRO A 66 -9.30 14.49 -5.63
CA PRO A 66 -9.20 13.11 -6.10
C PRO A 66 -7.83 12.44 -5.99
N VAL A 67 -6.72 13.18 -6.13
CA VAL A 67 -5.37 12.60 -6.06
C VAL A 67 -5.06 12.09 -4.66
N GLU A 68 -5.36 12.88 -3.64
CA GLU A 68 -5.20 12.51 -2.23
C GLU A 68 -6.07 11.31 -1.86
N ILE A 69 -7.36 11.37 -2.21
CA ILE A 69 -8.32 10.27 -1.94
C ILE A 69 -7.84 8.99 -2.61
N LEU A 70 -7.39 9.06 -3.87
CA LEU A 70 -6.93 7.89 -4.60
C LEU A 70 -5.63 7.32 -3.99
N THR A 71 -4.71 8.18 -3.57
CA THR A 71 -3.45 7.79 -2.94
C THR A 71 -3.71 7.09 -1.61
N SER A 72 -4.63 7.61 -0.79
CA SER A 72 -5.03 6.97 0.46
C SER A 72 -5.68 5.60 0.24
N VAL A 73 -6.57 5.48 -0.76
CA VAL A 73 -7.22 4.22 -1.12
C VAL A 73 -6.19 3.18 -1.57
N VAL A 74 -5.22 3.58 -2.40
CA VAL A 74 -4.14 2.70 -2.85
C VAL A 74 -3.24 2.28 -1.68
N ALA A 75 -2.91 3.19 -0.76
CA ALA A 75 -2.12 2.89 0.43
C ALA A 75 -2.84 1.89 1.35
N PHE A 76 -4.14 2.06 1.60
CA PHE A 76 -4.93 1.10 2.36
C PHE A 76 -5.07 -0.26 1.66
N TRP A 77 -5.19 -0.26 0.33
CA TRP A 77 -5.17 -1.51 -0.43
C TRP A 77 -3.83 -2.23 -0.29
N ALA A 78 -2.71 -1.51 -0.39
CA ALA A 78 -1.38 -2.06 -0.19
C ALA A 78 -1.19 -2.60 1.24
N PHE A 79 -1.75 -1.93 2.26
CA PHE A 79 -1.79 -2.44 3.62
C PHE A 79 -2.55 -3.77 3.73
N ILE A 80 -3.74 -3.88 3.13
CA ILE A 80 -4.54 -5.12 3.15
C ILE A 80 -3.77 -6.28 2.52
N GLU A 81 -3.13 -6.05 1.36
CA GLU A 81 -2.30 -7.06 0.69
C GLU A 81 -1.04 -7.40 1.49
N GLY A 82 -0.41 -6.41 2.13
CA GLY A 82 0.70 -6.63 3.06
C GLY A 82 0.31 -7.52 4.24
N VAL A 83 -0.85 -7.30 4.85
CA VAL A 83 -1.38 -8.14 5.94
C VAL A 83 -1.65 -9.57 5.45
N ARG A 84 -2.19 -9.73 4.23
CA ARG A 84 -2.36 -11.06 3.61
C ARG A 84 -1.03 -11.76 3.42
N LEU A 85 -0.02 -11.05 2.93
CA LEU A 85 1.33 -11.58 2.72
C LEU A 85 1.98 -12.00 4.04
N ILE A 86 1.85 -11.19 5.10
CA ILE A 86 2.39 -11.52 6.44
C ILE A 86 1.82 -12.84 6.97
N ARG A 87 0.54 -13.15 6.71
CA ARG A 87 -0.09 -14.41 7.12
C ARG A 87 0.45 -15.63 6.37
N LEU A 88 1.05 -15.42 5.20
CA LEU A 88 1.65 -16.46 4.38
C LEU A 88 3.13 -16.68 4.72
N LEU A 89 3.78 -15.71 5.35
CA LEU A 89 5.18 -15.82 5.76
C LEU A 89 5.38 -16.96 6.76
N SER A 90 6.52 -17.61 6.61
CA SER A 90 6.99 -18.71 7.45
C SER A 90 8.29 -18.32 8.13
N LYS A 91 8.63 -19.02 9.22
CA LYS A 91 9.94 -18.85 9.89
C LYS A 91 11.13 -19.18 8.98
N LYS A 92 10.90 -19.86 7.86
CA LYS A 92 11.95 -20.23 6.89
C LYS A 92 12.31 -19.09 5.93
N ASP A 93 11.45 -18.07 5.82
CA ASP A 93 11.64 -16.95 4.89
C ASP A 93 12.67 -15.92 5.41
N GLY A 94 13.19 -16.11 6.63
CA GLY A 94 14.24 -15.27 7.21
C GLY A 94 13.68 -14.06 7.96
N VAL A 95 14.28 -13.79 9.13
CA VAL A 95 13.82 -12.74 10.06
C VAL A 95 13.81 -11.36 9.41
N PHE A 96 14.79 -11.05 8.55
CA PHE A 96 14.88 -9.77 7.88
C PHE A 96 13.76 -9.54 6.86
N ILE A 97 13.42 -10.55 6.05
CA ILE A 97 12.32 -10.45 5.06
C ILE A 97 11.00 -10.25 5.79
N CYS A 98 10.75 -11.05 6.84
CA CYS A 98 9.56 -10.89 7.66
C CYS A 98 9.49 -9.52 8.32
N GLY A 99 10.59 -9.06 8.91
CA GLY A 99 10.69 -7.74 9.53
C GLY A 99 10.40 -6.61 8.55
N PHE A 100 11.00 -6.67 7.35
CA PHE A 100 10.79 -5.69 6.30
C PHE A 100 9.33 -5.63 5.83
N ILE A 101 8.72 -6.78 5.54
CA ILE A 101 7.32 -6.82 5.07
C ILE A 101 6.37 -6.30 6.15
N MET A 102 6.58 -6.67 7.42
CA MET A 102 5.79 -6.14 8.54
C MET A 102 5.93 -4.63 8.68
N PHE A 103 7.16 -4.13 8.66
CA PHE A 103 7.44 -2.69 8.77
C PHE A 103 6.83 -1.92 7.59
N PHE A 104 7.04 -2.38 6.36
CA PHE A 104 6.50 -1.74 5.17
C PHE A 104 4.97 -1.74 5.16
N THR A 105 4.34 -2.86 5.54
CA THR A 105 2.88 -2.94 5.70
C THR A 105 2.37 -1.92 6.72
N PHE A 106 3.06 -1.80 7.85
CA PHE A 106 2.74 -0.79 8.87
C PHE A 106 2.86 0.64 8.31
N LEU A 107 3.93 0.95 7.55
CA LEU A 107 4.08 2.26 6.92
C LEU A 107 2.93 2.59 5.94
N MET A 108 2.47 1.61 5.15
CA MET A 108 1.35 1.84 4.21
C MET A 108 0.04 2.21 4.94
N PHE A 109 -0.19 1.66 6.14
CA PHE A 109 -1.33 2.06 6.97
C PHE A 109 -1.21 3.52 7.41
N PHE A 110 -0.04 3.93 7.92
CA PHE A 110 0.19 5.32 8.34
C PHE A 110 0.14 6.30 7.18
N LEU A 111 0.67 5.92 6.01
CA LEU A 111 0.59 6.72 4.80
C LEU A 111 -0.86 6.96 4.38
N GLY A 112 -1.69 5.91 4.31
CA GLY A 112 -3.10 6.07 3.96
C GLY A 112 -3.89 6.91 4.97
N MET A 113 -3.50 6.87 6.24
CA MET A 113 -4.10 7.74 7.26
C MET A 113 -3.64 9.20 7.09
N GLU A 114 -2.35 9.43 6.89
CA GLU A 114 -1.76 10.77 6.71
C GLU A 114 -2.37 11.49 5.51
N GLU A 115 -2.54 10.79 4.39
CA GLU A 115 -3.19 11.33 3.19
C GLU A 115 -4.64 11.78 3.44
N ILE A 116 -5.36 11.31 4.45
CA ILE A 116 -6.74 11.79 4.73
C ILE A 116 -6.80 12.78 5.90
N SER A 117 -5.67 13.35 6.32
CA SER A 117 -5.57 14.29 7.45
C SER A 117 -6.24 13.75 8.72
N TRP A 118 -6.15 12.43 8.96
CA TRP A 118 -6.86 11.74 10.04
C TRP A 118 -6.60 12.34 11.44
N GLY A 119 -5.38 12.81 11.69
CA GLY A 119 -5.01 13.42 12.96
C GLY A 119 -5.78 14.71 13.24
N GLN A 120 -5.93 15.57 12.23
CA GLN A 120 -6.75 16.77 12.34
C GLN A 120 -8.23 16.41 12.53
N LYS A 121 -8.74 15.40 11.79
CA LYS A 121 -10.14 14.94 11.88
C LYS A 121 -10.49 14.29 13.22
N ILE A 122 -9.57 13.58 13.87
CA ILE A 122 -9.81 12.90 15.15
C ILE A 122 -9.58 13.81 16.36
N PHE A 123 -8.54 14.65 16.32
CA PHE A 123 -8.16 15.48 17.47
C PHE A 123 -8.65 16.93 17.37
N ASP A 124 -9.39 17.26 16.30
CA ASP A 124 -10.01 18.57 16.04
C ASP A 124 -8.98 19.71 16.17
N PHE A 125 -7.74 19.45 15.74
CA PHE A 125 -6.69 20.44 15.78
C PHE A 125 -6.95 21.50 14.71
N PRO A 126 -7.18 22.78 15.09
CA PRO A 126 -7.37 23.83 14.11
C PRO A 126 -6.04 24.07 13.37
N THR A 127 -6.11 24.19 12.05
CA THR A 127 -4.99 24.68 11.25
C THR A 127 -4.66 26.10 11.72
N PRO A 128 -3.46 26.38 12.25
CA PRO A 128 -3.15 27.70 12.78
C PRO A 128 -3.23 28.76 11.67
N ASP A 129 -3.69 29.97 12.00
CA ASP A 129 -3.94 31.06 11.02
C ASP A 129 -2.74 31.36 10.11
N PHE A 130 -1.52 31.17 10.61
CA PHE A 130 -0.28 31.32 9.84
C PHE A 130 -0.15 30.35 8.66
N TRP A 131 -0.76 29.17 8.76
CA TRP A 131 -0.67 28.11 7.76
C TRP A 131 -1.86 28.11 6.80
N ILE A 132 -2.98 28.77 7.12
CA ILE A 132 -4.20 28.74 6.29
C ILE A 132 -3.94 29.20 4.85
N ASP A 133 -3.15 30.27 4.67
CA ASP A 133 -2.84 30.81 3.34
C ASP A 133 -1.71 30.06 2.62
N LYS A 134 -1.03 29.13 3.31
CA LYS A 134 0.11 28.36 2.79
C LYS A 134 -0.12 26.85 2.75
N ASN A 135 -1.23 26.36 3.31
CA ASN A 135 -1.61 24.97 3.26
C ASN A 135 -2.13 24.69 1.85
N LEU A 136 -1.18 24.33 0.99
CA LEU A 136 -1.45 23.64 -0.27
C LEU A 136 -1.69 22.13 -0.03
N GLN A 137 -1.37 21.67 1.19
CA GLN A 137 -1.77 20.41 1.79
C GLN A 137 -2.95 20.63 2.74
#